data_AF-A0A318KBE8-F1
#
_entry.id   AF-A0A318KBE8-F1
#
_cell.length_a   1.000
_cell.length_b   1.000
_cell.length_c   1.000
_cell.angle_alpha   90.00
_cell.angle_beta   90.00
_cell.angle_gamma   90.00
#
_symmetry.space_group_name_H-M   'P 1'
#
loop_
_entity.id
_entity.type
_entity.pdbx_description
1 polymer ?
#
loop_
_entity_poly.entity_id
_entity_poly.type
_entity_poly.pdbx_seq_one_letter_code
_entity_poly.pdbx_strand_id
1 'polypeptide(L)'
;MNKYQEALNIFCEQNTFKDIDKNTLNENYKILQELVDKATPKKPYRAEWGYRCPTCNGYEVYDYEYDNTFEYCSNCGQKLDRSEVDE
;
A
#
# COMPACT_ATOMS: atom_id res chain seq x y z
N MET A 1 0.23 -4.98 -13.47
CA MET A 1 0.88 -3.75 -12.95
C MET A 1 -0.23 -2.74 -12.69
N ASN A 2 -0.26 -2.03 -11.57
CA ASN A 2 -1.35 -1.07 -11.33
C ASN A 2 -1.05 0.26 -12.06
N LYS A 3 -2.09 1.04 -12.37
CA LYS A 3 -1.97 2.33 -13.09
C LYS A 3 -1.04 3.35 -12.41
N TYR A 4 -0.88 3.29 -11.09
CA TYR A 4 0.03 4.17 -10.36
C TYR A 4 1.49 3.76 -10.54
N GLN A 5 1.77 2.45 -10.56
CA GLN A 5 3.10 1.92 -10.86
C GLN A 5 3.51 2.23 -12.31
N GLU A 6 2.58 2.12 -13.27
CA GLU A 6 2.83 2.50 -14.66
C GLU A 6 3.18 3.99 -14.78
N ALA A 7 2.41 4.87 -14.13
CA ALA A 7 2.70 6.29 -14.10
C ALA A 7 4.05 6.60 -13.44
N LEU A 8 4.38 5.91 -12.34
CA LEU A 8 5.64 6.07 -11.62
C LEU A 8 6.84 5.58 -12.46
N ASN A 9 6.70 4.50 -13.21
CA ASN A 9 7.74 3.99 -14.11
C ASN A 9 8.02 4.99 -15.25
N ILE A 10 6.98 5.51 -15.91
CA ILE A 10 7.11 6.54 -16.96
C ILE A 10 7.83 7.79 -16.40
N PHE A 11 7.44 8.22 -15.20
CA PHE A 11 8.05 9.36 -14.52
C PHE A 11 9.56 9.16 -14.30
N CYS A 12 9.98 7.95 -13.94
CA CYS A 12 11.38 7.60 -13.77
C CYS A 12 12.16 7.54 -15.08
N GLU A 13 11.60 6.90 -16.09
CA GLU A 13 12.27 6.66 -17.37
C GLU A 13 12.51 7.95 -18.16
N GLN A 14 11.58 8.91 -18.08
CA GLN A 14 11.64 10.12 -18.89
C GLN A 14 12.69 11.15 -18.42
N ASN A 15 13.43 10.93 -17.32
CA ASN A 15 14.50 11.82 -16.82
C ASN A 15 14.13 13.32 -16.90
N THR A 16 12.88 13.64 -16.53
CA THR A 16 12.29 14.97 -16.74
C THR A 16 12.87 16.06 -15.83
N PHE A 17 13.72 15.70 -14.87
CA PHE A 17 14.25 16.59 -13.84
C PHE A 17 15.75 16.81 -13.97
N LYS A 18 16.17 17.45 -15.07
CA LYS A 18 17.59 17.77 -15.30
C LYS A 18 18.18 18.72 -14.26
N ASP A 19 17.33 19.49 -13.58
CA ASP A 19 17.73 20.51 -12.61
C ASP A 19 17.70 20.02 -11.15
N ILE A 20 17.23 18.79 -10.89
CA ILE A 20 17.20 18.18 -9.56
C ILE A 20 18.37 17.20 -9.45
N ASP A 21 19.09 17.23 -8.34
CA ASP A 21 20.17 16.27 -8.12
C ASP A 21 19.62 14.83 -8.00
N LYS A 22 20.43 13.87 -8.43
CA LYS A 22 20.04 12.46 -8.48
C LYS A 22 19.67 11.89 -7.10
N ASN A 23 20.27 12.37 -6.01
CA ASN A 23 19.98 11.83 -4.68
C ASN A 23 18.59 12.26 -4.23
N THR A 24 18.28 13.56 -4.34
CA THR A 24 16.94 14.09 -4.06
C THR A 24 15.88 13.41 -4.91
N LEU A 25 16.14 13.21 -6.21
CA LEU A 25 15.21 12.50 -7.10
C LEU A 25 14.96 11.06 -6.62
N ASN A 26 16.02 10.35 -6.23
CA ASN A 26 15.94 8.96 -5.79
C ASN A 26 15.22 8.82 -4.43
N GLU A 27 15.38 9.78 -3.52
CA GLU A 27 14.63 9.83 -2.26
C GLU A 27 13.14 10.06 -2.50
N ASN A 28 12.78 11.01 -3.38
CA ASN A 28 11.40 11.26 -3.74
C ASN A 28 10.78 10.05 -4.44
N TYR A 29 11.54 9.37 -5.29
CA TYR A 29 11.07 8.13 -5.92
C TYR A 29 10.75 7.05 -4.89
N LYS A 30 11.59 6.85 -3.86
CA LYS A 30 11.31 5.89 -2.78
C LYS A 30 10.01 6.22 -2.05
N ILE A 31 9.79 7.51 -1.76
CA ILE A 31 8.54 7.96 -1.10
C ILE A 31 7.33 7.68 -1.99
N LEU A 32 7.41 8.01 -3.28
CA LEU A 32 6.34 7.74 -4.23
C LEU A 32 6.06 6.23 -4.37
N GLN A 33 7.11 5.42 -4.45
CA GLN A 33 6.99 3.96 -4.51
C GLN A 33 6.29 3.42 -3.25
N GLU A 34 6.65 3.90 -2.06
CA GLU A 34 6.00 3.51 -0.81
C GLU A 34 4.50 3.86 -0.81
N LEU A 35 4.15 5.05 -1.31
CA LEU A 35 2.75 5.48 -1.44
C LEU A 35 1.98 4.63 -2.46
N VAL A 36 2.59 4.31 -3.59
CA VAL A 36 2.02 3.38 -4.59
C VAL A 36 1.78 2.01 -3.98
N ASP A 37 2.74 1.49 -3.21
CA ASP A 37 2.64 0.18 -2.57
C ASP A 37 1.53 0.15 -1.51
N LYS A 38 1.40 1.22 -0.71
CA LYS A 38 0.32 1.39 0.27
C LYS A 38 -1.05 1.53 -0.37
N ALA A 39 -1.14 2.25 -1.49
CA ALA A 39 -2.40 2.45 -2.21
C ALA A 39 -2.83 1.22 -3.03
N THR A 40 -1.90 0.34 -3.37
CA THR A 40 -2.18 -0.92 -4.07
C THR A 40 -2.91 -1.87 -3.12
N PRO A 41 -4.16 -2.28 -3.40
CA PRO A 41 -4.88 -3.21 -2.53
C PRO A 41 -4.11 -4.51 -2.32
N LYS A 42 -4.02 -4.97 -1.07
CA LYS A 42 -3.43 -6.27 -0.71
C LYS A 42 -4.38 -7.03 0.21
N LYS A 43 -4.58 -8.32 -0.05
CA LYS A 43 -5.47 -9.16 0.74
C LYS A 43 -4.89 -9.37 2.15
N PRO A 44 -5.63 -9.04 3.23
CA PRO A 44 -5.28 -9.48 4.57
C PRO A 44 -5.21 -11.00 4.64
N TYR A 45 -4.37 -11.54 5.51
CA TYR A 45 -4.24 -12.99 5.66
C TYR A 45 -4.69 -13.43 7.05
N ARG A 46 -5.24 -14.64 7.12
CA ARG A 46 -5.70 -15.23 8.38
C ARG A 46 -4.51 -15.68 9.22
N ALA A 47 -4.46 -15.23 10.46
CA ALA A 47 -3.53 -15.63 11.50
C ALA A 47 -4.29 -16.34 12.63
N GLU A 48 -3.56 -16.75 13.68
CA GLU A 48 -4.12 -17.48 14.83
C GLU A 48 -5.27 -16.70 15.51
N TRP A 49 -5.12 -15.38 15.65
CA TRP A 49 -6.05 -14.50 16.37
C TRP A 49 -6.77 -13.51 15.45
N GLY A 50 -7.05 -13.90 14.20
CA GLY A 50 -7.81 -13.06 13.28
C GLY A 50 -7.15 -12.79 11.95
N TYR A 51 -7.41 -11.63 11.35
CA TYR A 51 -6.74 -11.19 10.12
C TYR A 51 -5.58 -10.25 10.44
N ARG A 52 -4.51 -10.33 9.63
CA ARG A 52 -3.35 -9.44 9.75
C ARG A 52 -3.11 -8.66 8.47
N CYS A 53 -2.60 -7.45 8.67
CA CYS A 53 -2.14 -6.59 7.58
C CYS A 53 -0.96 -7.25 6.86
N PRO A 54 -0.99 -7.33 5.51
CA PRO A 54 0.09 -7.92 4.72
C PRO A 54 1.38 -7.08 4.70
N THR A 55 1.33 -5.82 5.14
CA THR A 55 2.47 -4.89 5.11
C THR A 55 3.10 -4.71 6.48
N CYS A 56 2.32 -4.42 7.53
CA CYS A 56 2.86 -4.16 8.87
C CYS A 56 2.64 -5.29 9.88
N ASN A 57 1.99 -6.38 9.47
CA ASN A 57 1.69 -7.53 10.34
C ASN A 57 0.76 -7.23 11.53
N GLY A 58 0.16 -6.04 11.58
CA GLY A 58 -0.77 -5.62 12.63
C GLY A 58 -2.17 -6.22 12.48
N TYR A 59 -2.91 -6.30 13.59
CA TYR A 59 -4.29 -6.81 13.64
C TYR A 59 -5.34 -5.74 13.37
N GLU A 60 -4.93 -4.48 13.20
CA GLU A 60 -5.78 -3.30 13.01
C GLU A 60 -6.33 -3.22 11.58
N VAL A 61 -6.80 -4.37 11.09
CA VAL A 61 -7.48 -4.55 9.81
C VAL A 61 -8.96 -4.89 10.01
N TYR A 62 -9.37 -5.30 11.20
CA TYR A 62 -10.75 -5.65 11.48
C TYR A 62 -11.08 -5.33 12.93
N ASP A 63 -12.30 -4.88 13.16
CA ASP A 63 -12.86 -4.64 14.48
C ASP A 63 -13.75 -5.82 14.90
N TYR A 64 -13.26 -6.60 15.88
CA TYR A 64 -13.98 -7.76 16.42
C TYR A 64 -15.19 -7.37 17.28
N GLU A 65 -15.18 -6.19 17.90
CA GLU A 65 -16.27 -5.76 18.78
C GLU A 65 -17.50 -5.36 17.96
N TYR A 66 -17.29 -4.78 16.79
CA TYR A 66 -18.35 -4.26 15.92
C TYR A 66 -18.54 -5.04 14.60
N ASP A 67 -17.86 -6.18 14.44
CA ASP A 67 -17.87 -7.00 13.22
C ASP A 67 -17.65 -6.18 11.94
N ASN A 68 -16.63 -5.30 11.96
CA ASN A 68 -16.40 -4.34 10.90
C ASN A 68 -15.04 -4.53 10.22
N THR A 69 -15.04 -4.70 8.90
CA THR A 69 -13.81 -4.77 8.10
C THR A 69 -13.37 -3.39 7.65
N PHE A 70 -12.12 -3.01 7.94
CA PHE A 70 -11.57 -1.75 7.45
C PHE A 70 -11.09 -1.88 5.99
N GLU A 71 -11.31 -0.83 5.20
CA GLU A 71 -10.73 -0.69 3.84
C GLU A 71 -9.21 -0.44 3.87
N TYR A 72 -8.70 0.07 4.98
CA TYR A 72 -7.28 0.39 5.18
C TYR A 72 -6.82 -0.17 6.53
N CYS A 73 -5.55 -0.56 6.63
CA CYS A 73 -4.96 -0.90 7.91
C CYS A 73 -4.77 0.38 8.75
N SER A 74 -5.39 0.45 9.93
CA SER A 74 -5.32 1.64 10.80
C SER A 74 -3.92 1.90 11.35
N ASN A 75 -3.04 0.90 11.36
CA ASN A 75 -1.66 1.03 11.83
C ASN A 75 -0.71 1.61 10.76
N CYS A 76 -0.82 1.18 9.49
CA CYS A 76 0.17 1.55 8.45
C CYS A 76 -0.43 2.22 7.19
N GLY A 77 -1.75 2.32 7.08
CA GLY A 77 -2.44 2.92 5.94
C GLY A 77 -2.48 2.05 4.68
N GLN A 78 -2.04 0.79 4.74
CA GLN A 78 -2.14 -0.14 3.61
C GLN A 78 -3.60 -0.32 3.20
N LYS A 79 -3.92 -0.08 1.93
CA LYS A 79 -5.22 -0.42 1.34
C LYS A 79 -5.39 -1.92 1.31
N LEU A 80 -6.53 -2.38 1.81
CA LEU A 80 -6.84 -3.78 2.00
C LEU A 80 -7.79 -4.23 0.89
N ASP A 81 -7.47 -5.37 0.30
CA ASP A 81 -8.36 -6.04 -0.64
C ASP A 81 -9.36 -6.90 0.14
N ARG A 82 -10.65 -6.56 0.01
CA ARG A 82 -11.78 -7.24 0.65
C ARG A 82 -12.67 -7.97 -0.35
N SER A 83 -12.25 -8.08 -1.61
CA SER A 83 -13.09 -8.62 -2.69
C SER A 83 -13.48 -10.10 -2.56
N GLU A 84 -13.15 -10.76 -1.43
CA GLU A 84 -13.51 -12.15 -1.13
C GLU A 84 -13.63 -12.38 0.39
N VAL A 85 -14.31 -11.50 1.12
CA VAL A 85 -14.85 -11.82 2.46
C VAL A 85 -16.35 -12.09 2.36
N ASP A 86 -16.79 -12.73 1.28
CA ASP A 86 -18.14 -13.25 1.10
C ASP A 86 -18.08 -14.77 1.16
N GLU A 87 -18.41 -15.33 2.33
CA GLU A 87 -19.31 -16.47 2.58
C GLU A 87 -19.35 -16.83 4.08
#